data_AF-A0A2V9TMR2-F1
#
_entry.id   AF-A0A2V9TMR2-F1
#
_cell.length_a   1.000
_cell.length_b   1.000
_cell.length_c   1.000
_cell.angle_alpha   90.00
_cell.angle_beta   90.00
_cell.angle_gamma   90.00
#
_symmetry.space_group_name_H-M   'P 1'
#
loop_
_entity.id
_entity.type
_entity.pdbx_description
1 polymer ?
#
loop_
_entity_poly.entity_id
_entity_poly.type
_entity_poly.pdbx_seq_one_letter_code
_entity_poly.pdbx_strand_id
1 'polypeptide(L)'
;MKQSKLLAVVLCLVLPAILSTGALQAQHDLGPRGGLPGAGGAFPTLNANEQAFFNQAFLRFQEVQSVSGDISGEDSEGLGPTFNGNSCTMCHAQPAIGGSSPGLASPQNPIPNPQVALANLDGAINSVPAFVTASGPVREARFIRNPDGSPDGSVHDLYTITGRTDAVGCTLAQPDFVQQLAKDNVVFRIPTPLFGLGLVENTSDATLRANLAATQTARSRLGIGGSFNTNGNDNTITRFGWKAQNKSLLIFAGEAYNVEQGVSNELFPNERSAIPSCVFNEMPEDSTNLVNGNSASPNNGTAIGTASEMLSDTANFAAFIRLLAPPTPSPQTTSTLNGSTLFSSIGCALCHSPSLTTGASIFTSMGGVTYRPFSDFALHHMGSGLADGINQGAAGPDQFRTAPLWGLGQRLFFLHDGRTADVLQAIETHADCNGKIPDGNHDRFHPSKCSSEANGVINNFNALSPS
;
A
#
# COMPACT_ATOMS: atom_id res chain seq x y z
N MET A 1 -34.30 25.11 79.71
CA MET A 1 -33.82 23.72 79.61
C MET A 1 -33.64 23.37 78.13
N LYS A 2 -32.43 22.92 77.79
CA LYS A 2 -31.99 22.26 76.55
C LYS A 2 -32.00 23.05 75.23
N GLN A 3 -30.77 23.28 74.77
CA GLN A 3 -30.36 23.69 73.42
C GLN A 3 -30.68 22.61 72.39
N SER A 4 -30.99 23.02 71.16
CA SER A 4 -30.65 22.27 69.94
C SER A 4 -30.44 23.25 68.79
N LYS A 5 -29.22 23.21 68.25
CA LYS A 5 -28.66 24.07 67.20
C LYS A 5 -29.28 23.77 65.84
N LEU A 6 -29.65 24.81 65.08
CA LEU A 6 -29.85 24.69 63.62
C LEU A 6 -28.56 25.15 62.93
N LEU A 7 -27.85 24.23 62.30
CA LEU A 7 -26.73 24.53 61.40
C LEU A 7 -27.31 24.74 59.99
N ALA A 8 -27.23 25.95 59.46
CA ALA A 8 -27.46 26.21 58.04
C ALA A 8 -26.15 25.97 57.29
N VAL A 9 -26.08 24.87 56.53
CA VAL A 9 -24.96 24.58 55.62
C VAL A 9 -25.23 25.31 54.30
N VAL A 10 -24.48 26.37 54.04
CA VAL A 10 -24.41 27.01 52.71
C VAL A 10 -23.40 26.21 51.89
N LEU A 11 -23.88 25.44 50.92
CA LEU A 11 -23.05 24.67 50.00
C LEU A 11 -22.62 25.59 48.85
N CYS A 12 -21.41 26.16 48.94
CA CYS A 12 -20.75 26.81 47.80
C CYS A 12 -20.29 25.74 46.80
N LEU A 13 -21.05 25.58 45.71
CA LEU A 13 -20.61 24.85 44.52
C LEU A 13 -19.60 25.70 43.73
N VAL A 14 -18.30 25.43 43.95
CA VAL A 14 -17.24 25.88 43.04
C VAL A 14 -17.08 24.78 41.99
N LEU A 15 -17.60 25.00 40.77
CA LEU A 15 -17.23 24.20 39.61
C LEU A 15 -15.80 24.58 39.18
N PRO A 16 -14.83 23.64 39.12
CA PRO A 16 -13.61 23.89 38.40
C PRO A 16 -13.93 23.84 36.89
N ALA A 17 -13.83 25.00 36.23
CA ALA A 17 -13.80 25.06 34.78
C ALA A 17 -12.52 24.34 34.31
N ILE A 18 -12.68 23.11 33.83
CA ILE A 18 -11.64 22.41 33.08
C ILE A 18 -11.54 23.12 31.73
N LEU A 19 -10.70 24.15 31.67
CA LEU A 19 -10.22 24.72 30.42
C LEU A 19 -9.27 23.69 29.80
N SER A 20 -9.81 22.75 29.04
CA SER A 20 -9.04 21.98 28.08
C SER A 20 -8.47 22.96 27.06
N THR A 21 -7.19 23.31 27.18
CA THR A 21 -6.44 23.99 26.14
C THR A 21 -6.22 22.99 25.00
N GLY A 22 -7.28 22.70 24.24
CA GLY A 22 -7.12 22.12 22.92
C GLY A 22 -6.37 23.14 22.09
N ALA A 23 -5.15 22.82 21.67
CA ALA A 23 -4.47 23.61 20.66
C ALA A 23 -5.37 23.61 19.41
N LEU A 24 -6.02 24.73 19.13
CA LEU A 24 -6.69 24.95 17.85
C LEU A 24 -5.59 24.94 16.79
N GLN A 25 -5.43 23.83 16.08
CA GLN A 25 -4.62 23.82 14.86
C GLN A 25 -5.34 24.70 13.83
N ALA A 26 -4.62 25.64 13.21
CA ALA A 26 -5.17 26.48 12.13
C ALA A 26 -5.41 25.68 10.83
N GLN A 27 -4.86 24.47 10.76
CA GLN A 27 -4.89 23.59 9.60
C GLN A 27 -5.98 22.54 9.82
N HIS A 28 -6.70 22.18 8.76
CA HIS A 28 -7.74 21.15 8.78
C HIS A 28 -7.64 20.31 7.51
N ASP A 29 -7.72 18.99 7.65
CA ASP A 29 -7.82 18.11 6.48
C ASP A 29 -9.23 18.22 5.86
N LEU A 30 -9.31 18.69 4.63
CA LEU A 30 -10.57 18.78 3.90
C LEU A 30 -11.07 17.42 3.38
N GLY A 31 -10.30 16.36 3.61
CA GLY A 31 -10.54 15.03 3.08
C GLY A 31 -10.14 14.90 1.61
N PRO A 32 -10.49 13.79 0.96
CA PRO A 32 -10.14 13.53 -0.43
C PRO A 32 -10.76 14.58 -1.36
N ARG A 33 -9.94 15.14 -2.24
CA ARG A 33 -10.35 16.11 -3.26
C ARG A 33 -11.38 15.50 -4.21
N GLY A 34 -12.47 16.21 -4.45
CA GLY A 34 -13.48 15.85 -5.45
C GLY A 34 -13.03 16.00 -6.92
N GLY A 35 -13.99 15.85 -7.83
CA GLY A 35 -13.77 15.96 -9.28
C GLY A 35 -13.22 14.68 -9.91
N LEU A 36 -12.87 14.74 -11.20
CA LEU A 36 -12.34 13.60 -11.94
C LEU A 36 -11.06 13.04 -11.28
N PRO A 37 -10.79 11.72 -11.41
CA PRO A 37 -9.60 11.10 -10.84
C PRO A 37 -8.28 11.75 -11.28
N GLY A 38 -8.22 12.24 -12.53
CA GLY A 38 -6.96 12.77 -13.10
C GLY A 38 -5.82 11.75 -13.11
N ALA A 39 -6.14 10.46 -13.07
CA ALA A 39 -5.24 9.30 -12.99
C ALA A 39 -5.90 8.10 -13.68
N GLY A 40 -5.19 6.98 -13.81
CA GLY A 40 -5.70 5.74 -14.42
C GLY A 40 -5.43 5.59 -15.93
N GLY A 41 -4.94 6.64 -16.59
CA GLY A 41 -4.59 6.61 -18.01
C GLY A 41 -3.11 6.31 -18.27
N ALA A 42 -2.81 5.90 -19.51
CA ALA A 42 -1.43 5.72 -19.98
C ALA A 42 -0.67 7.06 -20.03
N PHE A 43 0.67 7.00 -20.11
CA PHE A 43 1.46 8.18 -20.46
C PHE A 43 0.96 8.77 -21.80
N PRO A 44 0.66 10.08 -21.87
CA PRO A 44 0.09 10.70 -23.08
C PRO A 44 1.09 10.77 -24.24
N THR A 45 2.37 10.52 -23.98
CA THR A 45 3.48 10.58 -24.94
C THR A 45 3.83 9.23 -25.57
N LEU A 46 3.16 8.15 -25.17
CA LEU A 46 3.40 6.82 -25.74
C LEU A 46 3.06 6.79 -27.22
N ASN A 47 3.79 5.98 -27.98
CA ASN A 47 3.43 5.73 -29.38
C ASN A 47 2.19 4.83 -29.49
N ALA A 48 1.65 4.67 -30.70
CA ALA A 48 0.40 3.92 -30.92
C ALA A 48 0.49 2.45 -30.47
N ASN A 49 1.64 1.78 -30.64
CA ASN A 49 1.82 0.38 -30.25
C ASN A 49 1.87 0.24 -28.72
N GLU A 50 2.55 1.15 -28.04
CA GLU A 50 2.63 1.20 -26.59
C GLU A 50 1.27 1.51 -25.96
N GLN A 51 0.49 2.43 -26.54
CA GLN A 51 -0.89 2.71 -26.11
C GLN A 51 -1.81 1.49 -26.30
N ALA A 52 -1.70 0.81 -27.45
CA ALA A 52 -2.46 -0.41 -27.70
C ALA A 52 -2.12 -1.50 -26.68
N PHE A 53 -0.83 -1.70 -26.39
CA PHE A 53 -0.40 -2.66 -25.38
C PHE A 53 -0.88 -2.29 -23.98
N PHE A 54 -0.76 -1.01 -23.57
CA PHE A 54 -1.32 -0.54 -22.29
C PHE A 54 -2.81 -0.84 -22.17
N ASN A 55 -3.60 -0.56 -23.20
CA ASN A 55 -5.05 -0.78 -23.17
C ASN A 55 -5.40 -2.27 -23.03
N GLN A 56 -4.67 -3.17 -23.69
CA GLN A 56 -4.89 -4.60 -23.54
C GLN A 56 -4.42 -5.10 -22.17
N ALA A 57 -3.25 -4.66 -21.70
CA ALA A 57 -2.76 -4.97 -20.36
C ALA A 57 -3.68 -4.44 -19.24
N PHE A 58 -4.34 -3.29 -19.47
CA PHE A 58 -5.37 -2.74 -18.59
C PHE A 58 -6.61 -3.63 -18.50
N LEU A 59 -7.00 -4.30 -19.60
CA LEU A 59 -8.07 -5.29 -19.57
C LEU A 59 -7.65 -6.52 -18.77
N ARG A 60 -6.44 -7.05 -19.00
CA ARG A 60 -5.89 -8.14 -18.17
C ARG A 60 -5.87 -7.79 -16.68
N PHE A 61 -5.44 -6.58 -16.33
CA PHE A 61 -5.40 -6.11 -14.94
C PHE A 61 -6.79 -6.05 -14.28
N GLN A 62 -7.88 -5.99 -15.05
CA GLN A 62 -9.26 -5.97 -14.57
C GLN A 62 -9.88 -7.36 -14.44
N GLU A 63 -9.23 -8.39 -14.95
CA GLU A 63 -9.77 -9.74 -14.91
C GLU A 63 -10.06 -10.19 -13.48
N VAL A 64 -11.10 -11.02 -13.38
CA VAL A 64 -11.55 -11.63 -12.14
C VAL A 64 -11.21 -13.11 -12.22
N GLN A 65 -10.42 -13.55 -11.25
CA GLN A 65 -9.93 -14.90 -11.12
C GLN A 65 -10.99 -15.78 -10.45
N SER A 66 -11.27 -16.91 -11.07
CA SER A 66 -11.95 -18.05 -10.46
C SER A 66 -10.98 -19.22 -10.38
N VAL A 67 -11.38 -20.30 -9.71
CA VAL A 67 -10.53 -21.50 -9.61
C VAL A 67 -10.42 -22.20 -10.95
N SER A 68 -11.52 -22.28 -11.71
CA SER A 68 -11.58 -23.06 -12.95
C SER A 68 -11.72 -22.25 -14.24
N GLY A 69 -11.96 -20.94 -14.17
CA GLY A 69 -12.28 -20.12 -15.34
C GLY A 69 -13.69 -20.34 -15.90
N ASP A 70 -14.53 -21.17 -15.27
CA ASP A 70 -15.87 -21.53 -15.78
C ASP A 70 -17.01 -20.72 -15.16
N ILE A 71 -16.70 -19.79 -14.25
CA ILE A 71 -17.70 -18.92 -13.64
C ILE A 71 -17.97 -17.74 -14.58
N SER A 72 -19.25 -17.52 -14.92
CA SER A 72 -19.63 -16.46 -15.83
C SER A 72 -19.19 -15.08 -15.33
N GLY A 73 -18.29 -14.43 -16.07
CA GLY A 73 -17.74 -13.12 -15.70
C GLY A 73 -16.45 -13.20 -14.87
N GLU A 74 -15.97 -14.40 -14.58
CA GLU A 74 -14.69 -14.71 -13.94
C GLU A 74 -13.91 -15.73 -14.80
N ASP A 75 -13.83 -15.42 -16.10
CA ASP A 75 -13.30 -16.32 -17.12
C ASP A 75 -11.79 -16.56 -16.99
N SER A 76 -11.10 -15.87 -16.08
CA SER A 76 -9.68 -16.10 -15.78
C SER A 76 -9.54 -17.18 -14.70
N GLU A 77 -8.61 -18.10 -14.92
CA GLU A 77 -8.42 -19.29 -14.09
C GLU A 77 -7.23 -19.15 -13.13
N GLY A 78 -7.27 -19.93 -12.05
CA GLY A 78 -6.12 -20.15 -11.18
C GLY A 78 -6.14 -19.47 -9.83
N LEU A 79 -7.30 -19.01 -9.36
CA LEU A 79 -7.45 -18.55 -7.97
C LEU A 79 -7.00 -19.65 -7.00
N GLY A 80 -5.90 -19.40 -6.29
CA GLY A 80 -5.24 -20.43 -5.47
C GLY A 80 -5.97 -20.75 -4.16
N PRO A 81 -5.49 -21.73 -3.37
CA PRO A 81 -6.14 -22.21 -2.14
C PRO A 81 -6.50 -21.12 -1.13
N THR A 82 -5.67 -20.08 -1.05
CA THR A 82 -5.85 -18.93 -0.17
C THR A 82 -5.63 -17.61 -0.91
N PHE A 83 -6.41 -16.58 -0.56
CA PHE A 83 -6.38 -15.29 -1.27
C PHE A 83 -6.93 -14.13 -0.41
N ASN A 84 -6.50 -12.91 -0.75
CA ASN A 84 -6.99 -11.64 -0.20
C ASN A 84 -7.90 -10.88 -1.17
N GLY A 85 -7.86 -11.25 -2.45
CA GLY A 85 -8.67 -10.71 -3.55
C GLY A 85 -8.68 -11.64 -4.75
N ASN A 86 -9.65 -11.47 -5.65
CA ASN A 86 -9.71 -12.21 -6.91
C ASN A 86 -9.59 -11.31 -8.15
N SER A 87 -9.17 -10.06 -7.97
CA SER A 87 -8.82 -9.16 -9.08
C SER A 87 -7.88 -8.08 -8.57
N CYS A 88 -6.94 -7.63 -9.41
CA CYS A 88 -6.05 -6.52 -9.07
C CYS A 88 -6.85 -5.24 -8.77
N THR A 89 -7.98 -5.02 -9.47
CA THR A 89 -8.82 -3.83 -9.30
C THR A 89 -9.63 -3.83 -8.03
N MET A 90 -9.80 -4.98 -7.39
CA MET A 90 -10.42 -5.07 -6.07
C MET A 90 -9.62 -4.28 -5.01
N CYS A 91 -8.29 -4.29 -5.14
CA CYS A 91 -7.36 -3.63 -4.24
C CYS A 91 -6.92 -2.24 -4.74
N HIS A 92 -6.83 -2.06 -6.07
CA HIS A 92 -6.22 -0.88 -6.70
C HIS A 92 -7.23 -0.02 -7.48
N ALA A 93 -8.30 0.44 -6.83
CA ALA A 93 -9.42 1.13 -7.50
C ALA A 93 -9.54 2.64 -7.22
N GLN A 94 -8.85 3.19 -6.21
CA GLN A 94 -9.03 4.59 -5.80
C GLN A 94 -7.83 5.48 -6.16
N PRO A 95 -8.04 6.63 -6.84
CA PRO A 95 -9.31 7.19 -7.37
C PRO A 95 -9.73 6.62 -8.71
N ALA A 96 -8.89 5.79 -9.32
CA ALA A 96 -9.13 5.03 -10.53
C ALA A 96 -8.34 3.72 -10.45
N ILE A 97 -8.54 2.83 -11.42
CA ILE A 97 -7.74 1.59 -11.55
C ILE A 97 -6.25 1.91 -11.60
N GLY A 98 -5.44 1.14 -10.86
CA GLY A 98 -4.04 1.42 -10.55
C GLY A 98 -3.85 2.27 -9.28
N GLY A 99 -4.94 2.53 -8.56
CA GLY A 99 -4.98 3.30 -7.32
C GLY A 99 -4.59 2.53 -6.07
N SER A 100 -5.01 3.05 -4.92
CA SER A 100 -5.01 2.34 -3.63
C SER A 100 -6.39 1.74 -3.33
N SER A 101 -6.57 1.25 -2.10
CA SER A 101 -7.84 0.73 -1.60
C SER A 101 -9.05 1.60 -1.98
N PRO A 102 -10.14 1.03 -2.51
CA PRO A 102 -11.44 1.70 -2.58
C PRO A 102 -11.97 2.01 -1.17
N GLY A 103 -13.01 2.84 -1.10
CA GLY A 103 -13.71 3.12 0.16
C GLY A 103 -14.94 4.01 -0.03
N LEU A 104 -15.90 3.89 0.89
CA LEU A 104 -17.17 4.63 0.86
C LEU A 104 -17.00 6.15 0.93
N ALA A 105 -15.87 6.63 1.46
CA ALA A 105 -15.54 8.04 1.51
C ALA A 105 -15.02 8.61 0.18
N SER A 106 -14.88 7.78 -0.87
CA SER A 106 -14.42 8.23 -2.18
C SER A 106 -15.40 9.23 -2.81
N PRO A 107 -14.94 10.45 -3.17
CA PRO A 107 -15.74 11.36 -3.98
C PRO A 107 -15.87 10.94 -5.45
N GLN A 108 -14.99 10.06 -5.93
CA GLN A 108 -14.95 9.62 -7.33
C GLN A 108 -15.78 8.36 -7.56
N ASN A 109 -15.62 7.38 -6.67
CA ASN A 109 -16.15 6.04 -6.82
C ASN A 109 -16.38 5.39 -5.44
N PRO A 110 -17.45 5.77 -4.72
CA PRO A 110 -17.72 5.25 -3.38
C PRO A 110 -18.14 3.78 -3.46
N ILE A 111 -17.22 2.89 -3.11
CA ILE A 111 -17.42 1.43 -3.05
C ILE A 111 -17.04 0.96 -1.65
N PRO A 112 -17.83 0.09 -0.99
CA PRO A 112 -17.43 -0.52 0.27
C PRO A 112 -16.15 -1.35 0.11
N ASN A 113 -15.49 -1.68 1.21
CA ASN A 113 -14.39 -2.63 1.17
C ASN A 113 -14.84 -3.95 0.51
N PRO A 114 -14.31 -4.29 -0.68
CA PRO A 114 -14.77 -5.44 -1.45
C PRO A 114 -14.42 -6.77 -0.78
N GLN A 115 -13.44 -6.80 0.13
CA GLN A 115 -13.12 -8.00 0.89
C GLN A 115 -14.31 -8.49 1.74
N VAL A 116 -15.27 -7.64 2.10
CA VAL A 116 -16.47 -8.07 2.86
C VAL A 116 -17.33 -9.01 2.01
N ALA A 117 -17.63 -8.64 0.77
CA ALA A 117 -18.46 -9.45 -0.12
C ALA A 117 -17.72 -10.70 -0.61
N LEU A 118 -16.39 -10.60 -0.76
CA LEU A 118 -15.53 -11.68 -1.23
C LEU A 118 -15.61 -12.94 -0.36
N ALA A 119 -15.84 -12.80 0.95
CA ALA A 119 -15.84 -13.93 1.89
C ALA A 119 -16.81 -15.06 1.49
N ASN A 120 -17.94 -14.70 0.86
CA ASN A 120 -18.98 -15.65 0.48
C ASN A 120 -19.28 -15.68 -1.03
N LEU A 121 -18.38 -15.10 -1.84
CA LEU A 121 -18.50 -15.12 -3.29
C LEU A 121 -18.43 -16.57 -3.82
N ASP A 122 -19.24 -16.86 -4.84
CA ASP A 122 -19.35 -18.17 -5.51
C ASP A 122 -19.58 -19.37 -4.59
N GLY A 123 -20.30 -19.15 -3.49
CA GLY A 123 -20.63 -20.21 -2.52
C GLY A 123 -19.57 -20.45 -1.46
N ALA A 124 -18.47 -19.68 -1.45
CA ALA A 124 -17.46 -19.76 -0.41
C ALA A 124 -18.08 -19.62 0.99
N ILE A 125 -17.54 -20.37 1.97
CA ILE A 125 -18.10 -20.41 3.32
C ILE A 125 -17.20 -19.72 4.36
N ASN A 126 -16.42 -18.73 3.93
CA ASN A 126 -15.53 -18.00 4.82
C ASN A 126 -16.31 -17.06 5.76
N SER A 127 -15.69 -16.72 6.89
CA SER A 127 -16.10 -15.64 7.77
C SER A 127 -15.26 -14.39 7.53
N VAL A 128 -15.88 -13.20 7.56
CA VAL A 128 -15.15 -11.93 7.46
C VAL A 128 -14.36 -11.68 8.75
N PRO A 129 -13.02 -11.53 8.71
CA PRO A 129 -12.24 -11.20 9.91
C PRO A 129 -12.67 -9.86 10.52
N ALA A 130 -12.70 -9.74 11.84
CA ALA A 130 -13.27 -8.58 12.54
C ALA A 130 -12.58 -7.23 12.23
N PHE A 131 -11.35 -7.24 11.72
CA PHE A 131 -10.61 -6.04 11.29
C PHE A 131 -10.94 -5.59 9.87
N VAL A 132 -11.72 -6.36 9.12
CA VAL A 132 -12.24 -6.01 7.78
C VAL A 132 -13.64 -5.44 7.96
N THR A 133 -13.83 -4.19 7.55
CA THR A 133 -15.12 -3.50 7.66
C THR A 133 -15.47 -2.84 6.33
N ALA A 134 -16.77 -2.68 6.05
CA ALA A 134 -17.24 -2.10 4.79
C ALA A 134 -16.75 -0.66 4.57
N SER A 135 -16.46 0.11 5.63
CA SER A 135 -15.94 1.48 5.55
C SER A 135 -14.41 1.56 5.65
N GLY A 136 -13.73 0.46 6.01
CA GLY A 136 -12.28 0.41 6.15
C GLY A 136 -11.55 0.18 4.82
N PRO A 137 -10.21 0.23 4.82
CA PRO A 137 -9.43 -0.13 3.65
C PRO A 137 -9.44 -1.64 3.42
N VAL A 138 -9.20 -2.05 2.18
CA VAL A 138 -8.64 -3.36 1.84
C VAL A 138 -7.37 -3.56 2.65
N ARG A 139 -7.24 -4.73 3.29
CA ARG A 139 -6.14 -5.08 4.18
C ARG A 139 -5.53 -6.42 3.79
N GLU A 140 -4.21 -6.41 3.83
CA GLU A 140 -3.35 -7.59 3.85
C GLU A 140 -2.92 -7.80 5.31
N ALA A 141 -3.12 -9.00 5.84
CA ALA A 141 -2.74 -9.35 7.21
C ALA A 141 -1.44 -10.16 7.22
N ARG A 142 -0.56 -9.84 8.16
CA ARG A 142 0.69 -10.59 8.38
C ARG A 142 0.79 -11.02 9.83
N PHE A 143 1.34 -12.21 10.05
CA PHE A 143 1.70 -12.64 11.40
C PHE A 143 3.14 -12.27 11.71
N ILE A 144 3.40 -11.82 12.94
CA ILE A 144 4.74 -11.39 13.36
C ILE A 144 5.60 -12.62 13.69
N ARG A 145 5.01 -13.62 14.36
CA ARG A 145 5.69 -14.82 14.86
C ARG A 145 4.95 -16.11 14.53
N ASN A 146 5.73 -17.15 14.31
CA ASN A 146 5.27 -18.53 14.29
C ASN A 146 4.92 -19.01 15.72
N PRO A 147 4.19 -20.14 15.88
CA PRO A 147 3.88 -20.71 17.20
C PRO A 147 5.11 -21.05 18.05
N ASP A 148 6.25 -21.33 17.44
CA ASP A 148 7.53 -21.61 18.11
C ASP A 148 8.28 -20.33 18.55
N GLY A 149 7.72 -19.15 18.25
CA GLY A 149 8.29 -17.84 18.58
C GLY A 149 9.28 -17.29 17.53
N SER A 150 9.65 -18.07 16.52
CA SER A 150 10.47 -17.59 15.40
C SER A 150 9.73 -16.51 14.59
N PRO A 151 10.46 -15.57 13.94
CA PRO A 151 9.82 -14.59 13.05
C PRO A 151 9.07 -15.27 11.91
N ASP A 152 7.84 -14.81 11.65
CA ASP A 152 7.04 -15.22 10.50
C ASP A 152 7.14 -14.16 9.40
N GLY A 153 6.41 -13.05 9.55
CA GLY A 153 6.42 -11.92 8.63
C GLY A 153 5.71 -12.17 7.29
N SER A 154 5.22 -13.37 7.04
CA SER A 154 4.48 -13.73 5.83
C SER A 154 3.05 -13.19 5.85
N VAL A 155 2.46 -13.10 4.66
CA VAL A 155 1.04 -12.82 4.50
C VAL A 155 0.25 -14.06 4.87
N HIS A 156 -0.75 -13.87 5.72
CA HIS A 156 -1.77 -14.86 6.05
C HIS A 156 -3.06 -14.40 5.41
N ASP A 157 -3.46 -15.10 4.36
CA ASP A 157 -4.57 -14.70 3.52
C ASP A 157 -5.91 -14.77 4.26
N LEU A 158 -6.80 -13.84 3.92
CA LEU A 158 -8.07 -13.69 4.62
C LEU A 158 -9.03 -14.85 4.32
N TYR A 159 -9.02 -15.37 3.09
CA TYR A 159 -10.03 -16.32 2.62
C TYR A 159 -9.40 -17.57 2.00
N THR A 160 -10.21 -18.62 1.94
CA THR A 160 -9.90 -19.89 1.29
C THR A 160 -10.94 -20.18 0.20
N ILE A 161 -10.59 -21.04 -0.75
CA ILE A 161 -11.54 -21.50 -1.78
C ILE A 161 -12.55 -22.56 -1.27
N THR A 162 -12.53 -22.87 0.03
CA THR A 162 -13.46 -23.82 0.65
C THR A 162 -14.92 -23.42 0.43
N GLY A 163 -15.71 -24.37 -0.07
CA GLY A 163 -17.15 -24.21 -0.32
C GLY A 163 -17.50 -23.56 -1.66
N ARG A 164 -16.52 -23.01 -2.40
CA ARG A 164 -16.79 -22.44 -3.72
C ARG A 164 -17.31 -23.49 -4.69
N THR A 165 -18.18 -23.06 -5.61
CA THR A 165 -18.80 -23.94 -6.63
C THR A 165 -17.82 -24.50 -7.65
N ASP A 166 -16.71 -23.79 -7.88
CA ASP A 166 -15.60 -24.15 -8.78
C ASP A 166 -14.43 -24.87 -8.07
N ALA A 167 -14.53 -25.12 -6.75
CA ALA A 167 -13.49 -25.75 -5.93
C ALA A 167 -14.01 -26.98 -5.16
N VAL A 168 -14.84 -27.78 -5.81
CA VAL A 168 -15.55 -28.90 -5.15
C VAL A 168 -14.56 -29.88 -4.52
N GLY A 169 -14.74 -30.15 -3.23
CA GLY A 169 -13.91 -31.06 -2.45
C GLY A 169 -12.79 -30.38 -1.66
N CYS A 170 -12.51 -29.09 -1.90
CA CYS A 170 -11.57 -28.34 -1.09
C CYS A 170 -12.07 -28.16 0.36
N THR A 171 -11.21 -28.51 1.31
CA THR A 171 -11.43 -28.31 2.75
C THR A 171 -10.17 -27.71 3.38
N LEU A 172 -10.15 -26.39 3.48
CA LEU A 172 -9.06 -25.60 4.06
C LEU A 172 -9.61 -24.58 5.05
N ALA A 173 -9.02 -24.49 6.23
CA ALA A 173 -9.44 -23.53 7.25
C ALA A 173 -8.80 -22.16 7.02
N GLN A 174 -9.54 -21.08 7.30
CA GLN A 174 -8.94 -19.74 7.42
C GLN A 174 -7.92 -19.70 8.57
N PRO A 175 -6.92 -18.81 8.50
CA PRO A 175 -6.07 -18.52 9.65
C PRO A 175 -6.91 -18.09 10.87
N ASP A 176 -6.52 -18.53 12.07
CA ASP A 176 -7.22 -18.16 13.32
C ASP A 176 -6.88 -16.72 13.74
N PHE A 177 -7.43 -15.75 13.00
CA PHE A 177 -7.21 -14.33 13.26
C PHE A 177 -7.70 -13.92 14.65
N VAL A 178 -8.76 -14.55 15.18
CA VAL A 178 -9.27 -14.23 16.52
C VAL A 178 -8.20 -14.50 17.57
N GLN A 179 -7.59 -15.68 17.54
CA GLN A 179 -6.52 -16.02 18.46
C GLN A 179 -5.27 -15.17 18.23
N GLN A 180 -4.90 -14.92 16.97
CA GLN A 180 -3.68 -14.17 16.65
C GLN A 180 -3.80 -12.69 17.03
N LEU A 181 -4.99 -12.08 16.88
CA LEU A 181 -5.27 -10.73 17.39
C LEU A 181 -5.19 -10.69 18.92
N ALA A 182 -5.75 -11.69 19.60
CA ALA A 182 -5.67 -11.78 21.06
C ALA A 182 -4.23 -11.96 21.59
N LYS A 183 -3.31 -12.38 20.72
CA LYS A 183 -1.86 -12.50 21.00
C LYS A 183 -1.04 -11.28 20.53
N ASP A 184 -1.69 -10.22 20.03
CA ASP A 184 -1.04 -9.08 19.38
C ASP A 184 -0.07 -9.49 18.25
N ASN A 185 -0.37 -10.60 17.55
CA ASN A 185 0.50 -11.19 16.54
C ASN A 185 0.12 -10.80 15.10
N VAL A 186 -0.84 -9.89 14.90
CA VAL A 186 -1.30 -9.46 13.57
C VAL A 186 -0.90 -8.01 13.32
N VAL A 187 -0.37 -7.75 12.13
CA VAL A 187 -0.16 -6.40 11.57
C VAL A 187 -0.76 -6.30 10.19
N PHE A 188 -1.07 -5.08 9.75
CA PHE A 188 -1.78 -4.83 8.50
C PHE A 188 -0.96 -4.01 7.54
N ARG A 189 -1.16 -4.27 6.25
CA ARG A 189 -0.75 -3.37 5.17
C ARG A 189 -1.92 -3.11 4.24
N ILE A 190 -1.91 -1.95 3.58
CA ILE A 190 -2.91 -1.58 2.57
C ILE A 190 -2.28 -1.49 1.18
N PRO A 191 -3.06 -1.67 0.10
CA PRO A 191 -2.56 -1.56 -1.27
C PRO A 191 -1.89 -0.19 -1.55
N THR A 192 -0.69 -0.22 -2.14
CA THR A 192 0.00 1.01 -2.56
C THR A 192 -0.46 1.47 -3.94
N PRO A 193 -0.62 2.78 -4.21
CA PRO A 193 -0.89 3.28 -5.56
C PRO A 193 0.19 2.88 -6.57
N LEU A 194 -0.22 2.54 -7.79
CA LEU A 194 0.65 2.06 -8.88
C LEU A 194 0.98 3.15 -9.91
N PHE A 195 0.31 4.31 -9.83
CA PHE A 195 0.49 5.40 -10.77
C PHE A 195 1.95 5.86 -10.89
N GLY A 196 2.46 5.95 -12.12
CA GLY A 196 3.77 6.50 -12.43
C GLY A 196 4.96 5.61 -12.03
N LEU A 197 4.73 4.39 -11.53
CA LEU A 197 5.82 3.54 -11.05
C LEU A 197 6.79 3.09 -12.15
N GLY A 198 6.40 3.12 -13.43
CA GLY A 198 7.33 2.94 -14.54
C GLY A 198 8.47 3.96 -14.57
N LEU A 199 8.24 5.20 -14.13
CA LEU A 199 9.30 6.21 -13.99
C LEU A 199 10.26 5.86 -12.84
N VAL A 200 9.73 5.27 -11.77
CA VAL A 200 10.50 4.82 -10.61
C VAL A 200 11.37 3.61 -10.98
N GLU A 201 10.81 2.64 -11.71
CA GLU A 201 11.58 1.52 -12.26
C GLU A 201 12.68 2.00 -13.20
N ASN A 202 12.38 3.02 -14.01
CA ASN A 202 13.32 3.62 -14.95
C ASN A 202 14.32 4.61 -14.32
N THR A 203 14.29 4.82 -13.01
CA THR A 203 15.28 5.67 -12.31
C THR A 203 16.51 4.85 -11.93
N SER A 204 17.70 5.32 -12.28
CA SER A 204 18.93 4.57 -12.01
C SER A 204 19.30 4.54 -10.52
N ASP A 205 19.99 3.49 -10.08
CA ASP A 205 20.55 3.41 -8.73
C ASP A 205 21.49 4.59 -8.44
N ALA A 206 22.26 5.02 -9.45
CA ALA A 206 23.14 6.18 -9.34
C ALA A 206 22.35 7.47 -9.07
N THR A 207 21.20 7.66 -9.73
CA THR A 207 20.30 8.79 -9.48
C THR A 207 19.75 8.77 -8.06
N LEU A 208 19.28 7.61 -7.58
CA LEU A 208 18.73 7.47 -6.22
C LEU A 208 19.81 7.74 -5.16
N ARG A 209 21.00 7.16 -5.32
CA ARG A 209 22.14 7.41 -4.41
C ARG A 209 22.59 8.87 -4.42
N ALA A 210 22.66 9.48 -5.60
CA ALA A 210 23.03 10.89 -5.72
C ALA A 210 21.97 11.80 -5.05
N ASN A 211 20.68 11.51 -5.24
CA ASN A 211 19.59 12.24 -4.58
C ASN A 211 19.69 12.17 -3.05
N LEU A 212 19.89 10.98 -2.49
CA LEU A 212 20.03 10.78 -1.05
C LEU A 212 21.30 11.46 -0.51
N ALA A 213 22.43 11.37 -1.23
CA ALA A 213 23.69 12.01 -0.85
C ALA A 213 23.62 13.54 -0.90
N ALA A 214 22.89 14.12 -1.85
CA ALA A 214 22.79 15.56 -2.04
C ALA A 214 22.21 16.31 -0.82
N THR A 215 21.41 15.63 0.01
CA THR A 215 20.78 16.21 1.20
C THR A 215 21.41 15.74 2.52
N GLN A 216 22.51 14.97 2.49
CA GLN A 216 23.11 14.32 3.66
C GLN A 216 23.35 15.27 4.84
N THR A 217 23.93 16.46 4.60
CA THR A 217 24.22 17.45 5.65
C THR A 217 22.94 18.05 6.24
N ALA A 218 21.90 18.25 5.43
CA ALA A 218 20.63 18.76 5.94
C ALA A 218 19.89 17.68 6.73
N ARG A 219 19.91 16.44 6.26
CA ARG A 219 19.34 15.25 6.92
C ARG A 219 19.98 14.97 8.28
N SER A 220 21.31 14.99 8.35
CA SER A 220 22.03 14.72 9.61
C SER A 220 21.71 15.73 10.72
N ARG A 221 21.41 17.00 10.38
CA ARG A 221 20.99 18.02 11.35
C ARG A 221 19.63 17.73 12.01
N LEU A 222 18.79 16.92 11.38
CA LEU A 222 17.48 16.49 11.91
C LEU A 222 17.46 15.02 12.36
N GLY A 223 18.61 14.34 12.34
CA GLY A 223 18.70 12.91 12.68
C GLY A 223 18.19 11.97 11.58
N ILE A 224 18.01 12.45 10.35
CA ILE A 224 17.58 11.63 9.22
C ILE A 224 18.80 10.90 8.63
N GLY A 225 18.71 9.58 8.57
CA GLY A 225 19.77 8.67 8.11
C GLY A 225 19.53 8.21 6.68
N GLY A 226 18.41 7.52 6.44
CA GLY A 226 18.02 6.95 5.14
C GLY A 226 18.96 5.86 4.62
N SER A 227 18.40 4.74 4.17
CA SER A 227 19.17 3.66 3.53
C SER A 227 18.36 2.98 2.44
N PHE A 228 18.98 2.38 1.43
CA PHE A 228 18.24 1.61 0.43
C PHE A 228 18.14 0.15 0.84
N ASN A 229 16.99 -0.47 0.58
CA ASN A 229 16.90 -1.92 0.50
C ASN A 229 17.62 -2.39 -0.77
N THR A 230 18.24 -3.56 -0.73
CA THR A 230 19.01 -4.09 -1.86
C THR A 230 18.71 -5.56 -2.12
N ASN A 231 18.85 -5.95 -3.39
CA ASN A 231 18.76 -7.33 -3.80
C ASN A 231 19.97 -8.12 -3.25
N GLY A 232 19.72 -9.27 -2.62
CA GLY A 232 20.78 -10.06 -1.99
C GLY A 232 21.83 -10.66 -2.94
N ASN A 233 21.52 -10.77 -4.23
CA ASN A 233 22.40 -11.42 -5.22
C ASN A 233 23.35 -10.42 -5.90
N ASP A 234 22.88 -9.21 -6.21
CA ASP A 234 23.65 -8.23 -6.99
C ASP A 234 23.79 -6.86 -6.31
N ASN A 235 23.22 -6.69 -5.12
CA ASN A 235 23.25 -5.47 -4.30
C ASN A 235 22.68 -4.21 -4.99
N THR A 236 21.90 -4.38 -6.06
CA THR A 236 21.14 -3.30 -6.69
C THR A 236 19.96 -2.89 -5.81
N ILE A 237 19.51 -1.65 -5.95
CA ILE A 237 18.43 -1.08 -5.11
C ILE A 237 17.09 -1.73 -5.46
N THR A 238 16.38 -2.21 -4.45
CA THR A 238 14.97 -2.63 -4.54
C THR A 238 14.05 -1.45 -4.14
N ARG A 239 12.85 -1.37 -4.72
CA ARG A 239 12.09 -0.10 -4.79
C ARG A 239 10.58 -0.24 -4.56
N PHE A 240 10.00 -1.42 -4.75
CA PHE A 240 8.54 -1.62 -4.73
C PHE A 240 8.06 -2.36 -3.48
N GLY A 241 6.83 -2.06 -3.07
CA GLY A 241 6.25 -2.46 -1.78
C GLY A 241 6.53 -1.47 -0.64
N TRP A 242 5.96 -1.74 0.55
CA TRP A 242 6.07 -0.87 1.73
C TRP A 242 7.48 -0.82 2.32
N LYS A 243 8.24 -1.92 2.21
CA LYS A 243 9.63 -2.01 2.66
C LYS A 243 10.61 -2.11 1.48
N ALA A 244 10.19 -1.66 0.30
CA ALA A 244 10.99 -1.69 -0.92
C ALA A 244 11.53 -3.09 -1.24
N GLN A 245 10.79 -4.18 -0.98
CA GLN A 245 11.32 -5.54 -1.08
C GLN A 245 11.52 -6.01 -2.54
N ASN A 246 10.80 -5.43 -3.49
CA ASN A 246 10.85 -5.86 -4.90
C ASN A 246 11.70 -4.94 -5.77
N LYS A 247 12.52 -5.54 -6.64
CA LYS A 247 13.45 -4.83 -7.54
C LYS A 247 12.78 -4.27 -8.79
N SER A 248 11.86 -5.02 -9.38
CA SER A 248 11.20 -4.71 -10.64
C SER A 248 9.68 -4.80 -10.50
N LEU A 249 8.97 -4.13 -11.40
CA LEU A 249 7.51 -4.22 -11.50
C LEU A 249 7.04 -5.60 -11.93
N LEU A 250 7.90 -6.37 -12.63
CA LEU A 250 7.59 -7.76 -13.00
C LEU A 250 7.58 -8.66 -11.76
N ILE A 251 8.61 -8.60 -10.92
CA ILE A 251 8.63 -9.37 -9.66
C ILE A 251 7.56 -8.86 -8.69
N PHE A 252 7.34 -7.54 -8.62
CA PHE A 252 6.28 -6.97 -7.78
C PHE A 252 4.88 -7.47 -8.18
N ALA A 253 4.57 -7.48 -9.48
CA ALA A 253 3.29 -8.00 -9.97
C ALA A 253 3.16 -9.52 -9.77
N GLY A 254 4.21 -10.29 -10.06
CA GLY A 254 4.21 -11.75 -9.85
C GLY A 254 4.09 -12.16 -8.39
N GLU A 255 4.77 -11.44 -7.48
CA GLU A 255 4.65 -11.69 -6.04
C GLU A 255 3.22 -11.39 -5.60
N ALA A 256 2.66 -10.23 -5.99
CA ALA A 256 1.30 -9.87 -5.62
C ALA A 256 0.25 -10.83 -6.20
N TYR A 257 0.46 -11.36 -7.42
CA TYR A 257 -0.48 -12.31 -8.02
C TYR A 257 -0.53 -13.62 -7.23
N ASN A 258 0.63 -14.15 -6.86
CA ASN A 258 0.72 -15.36 -6.03
C ASN A 258 0.30 -15.11 -4.58
N VAL A 259 0.74 -14.00 -3.97
CA VAL A 259 0.50 -13.72 -2.54
C VAL A 259 -0.91 -13.24 -2.27
N GLU A 260 -1.49 -12.39 -3.12
CA GLU A 260 -2.78 -11.76 -2.84
C GLU A 260 -3.96 -12.46 -3.51
N GLN A 261 -3.73 -13.18 -4.62
CA GLN A 261 -4.78 -13.88 -5.37
C GLN A 261 -4.56 -15.41 -5.41
N GLY A 262 -3.46 -15.91 -4.83
CA GLY A 262 -3.11 -17.33 -4.87
C GLY A 262 -2.53 -17.80 -6.21
N VAL A 263 -2.70 -17.06 -7.30
CA VAL A 263 -2.32 -17.50 -8.66
C VAL A 263 -0.81 -17.65 -8.80
N SER A 264 -0.33 -18.89 -8.95
CA SER A 264 1.07 -19.19 -9.22
C SER A 264 1.44 -18.85 -10.67
N ASN A 265 2.71 -18.56 -10.89
CA ASN A 265 3.19 -18.00 -12.15
C ASN A 265 4.66 -18.34 -12.41
N GLU A 266 5.18 -18.02 -13.60
CA GLU A 266 6.57 -18.32 -13.98
C GLU A 266 7.64 -17.78 -13.02
N LEU A 267 7.35 -16.75 -12.23
CA LEU A 267 8.27 -16.22 -11.21
C LEU A 267 8.08 -16.89 -9.84
N PHE A 268 6.85 -17.26 -9.51
CA PHE A 268 6.43 -17.88 -8.26
C PHE A 268 5.56 -19.12 -8.57
N PRO A 269 6.18 -20.25 -8.96
CA PRO A 269 5.47 -21.38 -9.58
C PRO A 269 4.75 -22.29 -8.59
N ASN A 270 4.78 -21.95 -7.31
CA ASN A 270 4.21 -22.78 -6.26
C ASN A 270 2.96 -22.11 -5.70
N GLU A 271 1.90 -22.88 -5.63
CA GLU A 271 0.69 -22.55 -4.89
C GLU A 271 0.99 -22.26 -3.41
N ARG A 272 0.32 -21.25 -2.87
CA ARG A 272 0.41 -20.91 -1.44
C ARG A 272 -0.58 -21.75 -0.66
N SER A 273 -0.16 -22.19 0.54
CA SER A 273 -1.01 -23.01 1.43
C SER A 273 -1.54 -24.28 0.75
N ALA A 274 -0.79 -24.81 -0.22
CA ALA A 274 -1.18 -25.94 -1.04
C ALA A 274 -1.50 -27.18 -0.20
N ILE A 275 -2.74 -27.68 -0.33
CA ILE A 275 -3.15 -28.99 0.18
C ILE A 275 -3.79 -29.81 -0.94
N PRO A 276 -3.64 -31.15 -0.95
CA PRO A 276 -4.06 -31.97 -2.08
C PRO A 276 -5.52 -31.81 -2.52
N SER A 277 -6.43 -31.47 -1.60
CA SER A 277 -7.85 -31.28 -1.90
C SER A 277 -8.19 -29.92 -2.54
N CYS A 278 -7.24 -28.98 -2.60
CA CYS A 278 -7.46 -27.60 -3.00
C CYS A 278 -6.52 -27.13 -4.12
N VAL A 279 -5.75 -28.04 -4.71
CA VAL A 279 -4.88 -27.76 -5.86
C VAL A 279 -5.46 -28.52 -7.04
N PHE A 280 -5.83 -27.80 -8.11
CA PHE A 280 -6.60 -28.34 -9.23
C PHE A 280 -5.78 -28.49 -10.52
N ASN A 281 -4.50 -28.11 -10.48
CA ASN A 281 -3.59 -28.04 -11.62
C ASN A 281 -2.18 -28.49 -11.20
N GLU A 282 -1.39 -28.98 -12.17
CA GLU A 282 -0.03 -29.51 -11.93
C GLU A 282 1.09 -28.54 -12.33
N MET A 283 0.75 -27.44 -13.01
CA MET A 283 1.65 -26.45 -13.59
C MET A 283 1.21 -25.05 -13.17
N PRO A 284 2.10 -24.03 -13.17
CA PRO A 284 1.69 -22.67 -12.86
C PRO A 284 0.52 -22.20 -13.73
N GLU A 285 -0.43 -21.51 -13.12
CA GLU A 285 -1.68 -21.09 -13.75
C GLU A 285 -1.41 -19.96 -14.75
N ASP A 286 -0.49 -19.04 -14.43
CA ASP A 286 -0.03 -18.02 -15.36
C ASP A 286 1.33 -18.35 -15.99
N SER A 287 1.36 -18.38 -17.33
CA SER A 287 2.59 -18.62 -18.10
C SER A 287 2.59 -17.90 -19.44
N THR A 288 3.78 -17.84 -20.06
CA THR A 288 3.93 -17.26 -21.40
C THR A 288 3.22 -18.14 -22.43
N ASN A 289 2.32 -17.53 -23.19
CA ASN A 289 1.49 -18.23 -24.17
C ASN A 289 2.27 -18.51 -25.46
N LEU A 290 2.34 -19.78 -25.88
CA LEU A 290 2.89 -20.16 -27.18
C LEU A 290 1.84 -20.08 -28.31
N VAL A 291 0.56 -20.11 -27.94
CA VAL A 291 -0.59 -19.92 -28.81
C VAL A 291 -1.54 -18.92 -28.19
N ASN A 292 -2.24 -18.15 -29.02
CA ASN A 292 -3.19 -17.16 -28.58
C ASN A 292 -4.42 -17.84 -27.97
N GLY A 293 -4.59 -17.70 -26.66
CA GLY A 293 -5.73 -18.26 -25.91
C GLY A 293 -6.96 -17.34 -25.85
N ASN A 294 -6.91 -16.15 -26.45
CA ASN A 294 -8.04 -15.23 -26.42
C ASN A 294 -9.18 -15.75 -27.31
N SER A 295 -10.23 -16.26 -26.68
CA SER A 295 -11.41 -16.85 -27.35
C SER A 295 -12.16 -15.85 -28.25
N ALA A 296 -12.04 -14.55 -27.99
CA ALA A 296 -12.62 -13.49 -28.81
C ALA A 296 -11.74 -13.07 -30.00
N SER A 297 -10.49 -13.54 -30.05
CA SER A 297 -9.54 -13.21 -31.13
C SER A 297 -9.78 -14.06 -32.38
N PRO A 298 -9.73 -13.49 -33.59
CA PRO A 298 -9.77 -14.29 -34.82
C PRO A 298 -8.56 -15.23 -34.97
N ASN A 299 -7.50 -15.03 -34.18
CA ASN A 299 -6.30 -15.85 -34.17
C ASN A 299 -6.27 -16.86 -33.00
N ASN A 300 -7.39 -17.07 -32.30
CA ASN A 300 -7.49 -18.04 -31.22
C ASN A 300 -6.95 -19.43 -31.65
N GLY A 301 -6.13 -20.05 -30.80
CA GLY A 301 -5.49 -21.35 -31.05
C GLY A 301 -4.33 -21.32 -32.05
N THR A 302 -3.89 -20.14 -32.50
CA THR A 302 -2.74 -19.99 -33.42
C THR A 302 -1.54 -19.36 -32.73
N ALA A 303 -0.35 -19.47 -33.32
CA ALA A 303 0.86 -18.77 -32.84
C ALA A 303 0.89 -17.26 -33.21
N ILE A 304 -0.26 -16.66 -33.52
CA ILE A 304 -0.40 -15.25 -33.89
C ILE A 304 -1.23 -14.54 -32.83
N GLY A 305 -0.66 -13.53 -32.19
CA GLY A 305 -1.36 -12.71 -31.21
C GLY A 305 -0.68 -11.36 -31.01
N THR A 306 -1.36 -10.44 -30.35
CA THR A 306 -0.75 -9.19 -29.90
C THR A 306 0.27 -9.44 -28.78
N ALA A 307 1.06 -8.42 -28.43
CA ALA A 307 1.99 -8.52 -27.29
C ALA A 307 1.27 -8.94 -25.99
N SER A 308 0.05 -8.42 -25.75
CA SER A 308 -0.73 -8.77 -24.56
C SER A 308 -1.26 -10.20 -24.59
N GLU A 309 -1.72 -10.67 -25.75
CA GLU A 309 -2.28 -12.03 -25.89
C GLU A 309 -1.23 -13.13 -25.72
N MET A 310 0.02 -12.85 -26.12
CA MET A 310 1.11 -13.83 -26.09
C MET A 310 1.90 -13.80 -24.77
N LEU A 311 1.81 -12.72 -23.99
CA LEU A 311 2.49 -12.59 -22.70
C LEU A 311 1.64 -13.15 -21.57
N SER A 312 2.32 -13.58 -20.51
CA SER A 312 1.69 -13.93 -19.23
C SER A 312 0.94 -12.73 -18.62
N ASP A 313 0.00 -13.00 -17.73
CA ASP A 313 -0.71 -11.98 -16.96
C ASP A 313 0.25 -11.15 -16.12
N THR A 314 1.23 -11.77 -15.46
CA THR A 314 2.29 -11.08 -14.73
C THR A 314 3.05 -10.06 -15.58
N ALA A 315 3.36 -10.41 -16.84
CA ALA A 315 3.99 -9.49 -17.77
C ALA A 315 3.04 -8.37 -18.23
N ASN A 316 1.76 -8.68 -18.44
CA ASN A 316 0.72 -7.70 -18.72
C ASN A 316 0.52 -6.71 -17.55
N PHE A 317 0.38 -7.19 -16.32
CA PHE A 317 0.25 -6.35 -15.12
C PHE A 317 1.45 -5.42 -14.98
N ALA A 318 2.66 -5.96 -15.16
CA ALA A 318 3.87 -5.15 -15.11
C ALA A 318 3.92 -4.11 -16.24
N ALA A 319 3.46 -4.45 -17.45
CA ALA A 319 3.35 -3.50 -18.57
C ALA A 319 2.32 -2.40 -18.29
N PHE A 320 1.15 -2.75 -17.76
CA PHE A 320 0.14 -1.79 -17.32
C PHE A 320 0.75 -0.81 -16.31
N ILE A 321 1.39 -1.29 -15.24
CA ILE A 321 1.98 -0.44 -14.20
C ILE A 321 3.12 0.43 -14.75
N ARG A 322 3.96 -0.11 -15.65
CA ARG A 322 5.04 0.63 -16.31
C ARG A 322 4.53 1.80 -17.14
N LEU A 323 3.44 1.59 -17.86
CA LEU A 323 2.90 2.56 -18.82
C LEU A 323 1.81 3.45 -18.22
N LEU A 324 1.42 3.21 -16.97
CA LEU A 324 0.45 4.00 -16.22
C LEU A 324 1.03 5.35 -15.78
N ALA A 325 0.40 6.44 -16.21
CA ALA A 325 0.86 7.79 -15.91
C ALA A 325 0.75 8.14 -14.42
N PRO A 326 1.62 9.02 -13.89
CA PRO A 326 1.43 9.61 -12.57
C PRO A 326 0.14 10.45 -12.52
N PRO A 327 -0.47 10.66 -11.35
CA PRO A 327 -1.68 11.47 -11.22
C PRO A 327 -1.42 12.92 -11.62
N THR A 328 -2.41 13.55 -12.24
CA THR A 328 -2.36 14.98 -12.60
C THR A 328 -2.39 15.83 -11.32
N PRO A 329 -1.40 16.71 -11.10
CA PRO A 329 -1.40 17.62 -9.96
C PRO A 329 -2.62 18.55 -9.97
N SER A 330 -3.09 18.95 -8.78
CA SER A 330 -4.11 19.99 -8.68
C SER A 330 -3.59 21.33 -9.22
N PRO A 331 -4.46 22.20 -9.75
CA PRO A 331 -4.06 23.56 -10.11
C PRO A 331 -3.38 24.29 -8.94
N GLN A 332 -2.37 25.10 -9.27
CA GLN A 332 -1.68 25.90 -8.27
C GLN A 332 -2.57 27.02 -7.73
N THR A 333 -2.55 27.19 -6.42
CA THR A 333 -3.17 28.28 -5.68
C THR A 333 -2.14 28.90 -4.73
N THR A 334 -2.42 30.09 -4.20
CA THR A 334 -1.58 30.71 -3.15
C THR A 334 -1.38 29.78 -1.96
N SER A 335 -2.43 29.07 -1.52
CA SER A 335 -2.33 28.10 -0.42
C SER A 335 -1.37 26.95 -0.74
N THR A 336 -1.47 26.36 -1.94
CA THR A 336 -0.56 25.26 -2.33
C THR A 336 0.90 25.72 -2.48
N LEU A 337 1.14 26.97 -2.88
CA LEU A 337 2.49 27.54 -2.97
C LEU A 337 3.07 27.75 -1.56
N ASN A 338 2.28 28.30 -0.64
CA ASN A 338 2.67 28.42 0.78
C ASN A 338 2.99 27.05 1.38
N GLY A 339 2.12 26.05 1.16
CA GLY A 339 2.34 24.68 1.59
C GLY A 339 3.62 24.07 1.01
N SER A 340 3.90 24.30 -0.28
CA SER A 340 5.16 23.84 -0.90
C SER A 340 6.40 24.48 -0.28
N THR A 341 6.36 25.77 0.07
CA THR A 341 7.47 26.45 0.75
C THR A 341 7.67 25.88 2.15
N LEU A 342 6.58 25.69 2.91
CA LEU A 342 6.63 25.09 4.25
C LEU A 342 7.16 23.66 4.21
N PHE A 343 6.70 22.85 3.26
CA PHE A 343 7.12 21.46 3.09
C PHE A 343 8.66 21.33 2.94
N SER A 344 9.28 22.25 2.21
CA SER A 344 10.73 22.30 2.09
C SER A 344 11.41 22.89 3.32
N SER A 345 10.87 23.97 3.90
CA SER A 345 11.53 24.68 5.00
C SER A 345 11.55 23.92 6.32
N ILE A 346 10.50 23.14 6.62
CA ILE A 346 10.41 22.33 7.85
C ILE A 346 11.18 21.00 7.74
N GLY A 347 11.53 20.60 6.51
CA GLY A 347 12.37 19.43 6.24
C GLY A 347 11.66 18.21 5.68
N CYS A 348 10.35 18.24 5.39
CA CYS A 348 9.64 17.10 4.79
C CYS A 348 10.29 16.64 3.48
N ALA A 349 10.76 17.60 2.67
CA ALA A 349 11.44 17.35 1.40
C ALA A 349 12.77 16.57 1.52
N LEU A 350 13.28 16.36 2.75
CA LEU A 350 14.53 15.63 2.98
C LEU A 350 14.36 14.11 2.84
N CYS A 351 13.17 13.56 3.11
CA CYS A 351 12.80 12.19 2.74
C CYS A 351 11.90 12.22 1.49
N HIS A 352 10.91 13.11 1.47
CA HIS A 352 9.98 13.28 0.35
C HIS A 352 10.56 14.17 -0.75
N SER A 353 11.66 13.70 -1.36
CA SER A 353 12.40 14.43 -2.40
C SER A 353 11.49 14.88 -3.55
N PRO A 354 11.40 16.19 -3.85
CA PRO A 354 10.38 16.73 -4.76
C PRO A 354 10.46 16.20 -6.19
N SER A 355 11.64 15.81 -6.66
CA SER A 355 11.84 15.37 -8.03
C SER A 355 12.96 14.37 -8.19
N LEU A 356 12.82 13.51 -9.19
CA LEU A 356 13.86 12.62 -9.69
C LEU A 356 13.86 12.68 -11.22
N THR A 357 14.93 12.16 -11.84
CA THR A 357 15.04 12.09 -13.30
C THR A 357 15.31 10.64 -13.71
N THR A 358 14.54 10.16 -14.70
CA THR A 358 14.71 8.81 -15.24
C THR A 358 16.01 8.65 -16.02
N GLY A 359 16.48 7.40 -16.13
CA GLY A 359 17.56 7.01 -17.04
C GLY A 359 17.08 6.87 -18.49
N ALA A 360 17.83 6.13 -19.31
CA ALA A 360 17.39 5.77 -20.66
C ALA A 360 16.18 4.80 -20.59
N SER A 361 15.21 4.98 -21.49
CA SER A 361 14.00 4.16 -21.55
C SER A 361 13.87 3.48 -22.91
N ILE A 362 13.33 2.26 -22.91
CA ILE A 362 12.86 1.60 -24.15
C ILE A 362 11.51 2.16 -24.62
N PHE A 363 10.73 2.74 -23.69
CA PHE A 363 9.41 3.32 -23.99
C PHE A 363 9.53 4.78 -24.41
N THR A 364 8.70 5.16 -25.37
CA THR A 364 8.69 6.47 -26.00
C THR A 364 8.53 7.58 -24.96
N SER A 365 9.45 8.55 -25.01
CA SER A 365 9.40 9.76 -24.17
C SER A 365 9.38 9.52 -22.66
N MET A 366 9.86 8.36 -22.18
CA MET A 366 10.00 8.07 -20.74
C MET A 366 11.45 8.13 -20.25
N GLY A 367 12.42 8.38 -21.14
CA GLY A 367 13.84 8.48 -20.82
C GLY A 367 14.31 9.92 -20.61
N GLY A 368 15.14 10.17 -19.58
CA GLY A 368 15.63 11.51 -19.25
C GLY A 368 14.54 12.49 -18.75
N VAL A 369 13.43 11.95 -18.25
CA VAL A 369 12.26 12.72 -17.82
C VAL A 369 12.38 13.05 -16.34
N THR A 370 12.27 14.33 -16.00
CA THR A 370 12.11 14.76 -14.60
C THR A 370 10.66 14.61 -14.17
N TYR A 371 10.43 13.90 -13.08
CA TYR A 371 9.12 13.66 -12.49
C TYR A 371 9.10 14.03 -11.01
N ARG A 372 7.91 14.14 -10.42
CA ARG A 372 7.70 14.69 -9.07
C ARG A 372 7.02 13.69 -8.13
N PRO A 373 7.76 12.69 -7.61
CA PRO A 373 7.18 11.67 -6.75
C PRO A 373 7.01 12.12 -5.30
N PHE A 374 7.77 13.14 -4.87
CA PHE A 374 7.89 13.51 -3.45
C PHE A 374 8.31 12.30 -2.61
N SER A 375 9.39 11.63 -3.05
CA SER A 375 9.96 10.45 -2.40
C SER A 375 11.40 10.26 -2.86
N ASP A 376 12.28 9.92 -1.94
CA ASP A 376 13.64 9.44 -2.20
C ASP A 376 13.73 7.92 -2.40
N PHE A 377 12.62 7.21 -2.17
CA PHE A 377 12.51 5.74 -2.19
C PHE A 377 13.48 5.01 -1.24
N ALA A 378 14.06 5.72 -0.27
CA ALA A 378 14.87 5.13 0.78
C ALA A 378 13.99 4.60 1.92
N LEU A 379 14.53 3.68 2.70
CA LEU A 379 14.04 3.22 3.98
C LEU A 379 14.44 4.21 5.08
N HIS A 380 13.49 4.54 5.93
CA HIS A 380 13.69 5.35 7.13
C HIS A 380 13.12 4.65 8.36
N HIS A 381 13.78 4.79 9.50
CA HIS A 381 13.17 4.40 10.77
C HIS A 381 12.01 5.33 11.07
N MET A 382 10.80 4.77 11.12
CA MET A 382 9.56 5.51 11.39
C MET A 382 9.13 5.45 12.86
N GLY A 383 9.97 4.85 13.69
CA GLY A 383 9.75 4.78 15.13
C GLY A 383 8.75 3.70 15.53
N SER A 384 8.64 3.56 16.83
CA SER A 384 7.94 2.48 17.50
C SER A 384 6.43 2.46 17.19
N GLY A 385 5.79 3.64 17.16
CA GLY A 385 4.37 3.79 16.83
C GLY A 385 3.98 3.41 15.39
N LEU A 386 4.94 3.33 14.46
CA LEU A 386 4.72 2.89 13.07
C LEU A 386 5.37 1.53 12.76
N ALA A 387 6.02 0.88 13.72
CA ALA A 387 6.64 -0.41 13.50
C ALA A 387 5.59 -1.52 13.24
N ASP A 388 5.84 -2.34 12.20
CA ASP A 388 5.03 -3.52 11.92
C ASP A 388 5.67 -4.82 12.43
N GLY A 389 6.88 -4.76 12.99
CA GLY A 389 7.54 -5.94 13.56
C GLY A 389 8.21 -6.85 12.53
N ILE A 390 8.12 -6.51 11.24
CA ILE A 390 8.47 -7.41 10.14
C ILE A 390 9.75 -6.96 9.45
N ASN A 391 10.68 -7.90 9.29
CA ASN A 391 11.87 -7.70 8.47
C ASN A 391 11.58 -8.13 7.03
N GLN A 392 12.02 -7.35 6.04
CA GLN A 392 11.98 -7.75 4.62
C GLN A 392 13.23 -7.27 3.88
N GLY A 393 14.06 -8.23 3.46
CA GLY A 393 15.40 -7.92 2.96
C GLY A 393 16.22 -7.23 4.05
N ALA A 394 16.82 -6.08 3.72
CA ALA A 394 17.55 -5.26 4.68
C ALA A 394 16.67 -4.35 5.55
N ALA A 395 15.36 -4.25 5.26
CA ALA A 395 14.46 -3.41 6.03
C ALA A 395 14.11 -4.06 7.37
N GLY A 396 14.41 -3.37 8.46
CA GLY A 396 14.05 -3.75 9.82
C GLY A 396 12.58 -3.52 10.19
N PRO A 397 12.21 -3.80 11.46
CA PRO A 397 10.81 -3.81 11.92
C PRO A 397 10.08 -2.47 11.85
N ASP A 398 10.81 -1.37 12.08
CA ASP A 398 10.28 0.01 12.09
C ASP A 398 10.65 0.79 10.83
N GLN A 399 11.30 0.14 9.86
CA GLN A 399 11.73 0.77 8.62
C GLN A 399 10.67 0.65 7.53
N PHE A 400 10.38 1.78 6.87
CA PHE A 400 9.49 1.84 5.72
C PHE A 400 10.10 2.69 4.63
N ARG A 401 9.79 2.33 3.38
CA ARG A 401 10.14 3.12 2.22
C ARG A 401 9.34 4.42 2.23
N THR A 402 9.99 5.54 1.93
CA THR A 402 9.28 6.81 1.69
C THR A 402 8.24 6.63 0.59
N ALA A 403 6.95 6.71 0.93
CA ALA A 403 5.87 6.58 -0.04
C ALA A 403 5.82 7.83 -0.96
N PRO A 404 5.56 7.68 -2.27
CA PRO A 404 5.34 8.83 -3.15
C PRO A 404 4.10 9.60 -2.71
N LEU A 405 4.17 10.93 -2.69
CA LEU A 405 3.04 11.80 -2.32
C LEU A 405 2.32 12.38 -3.54
N TRP A 406 2.72 12.04 -4.77
CA TRP A 406 1.86 12.34 -5.92
C TRP A 406 0.49 11.67 -5.73
N GLY A 407 -0.58 12.35 -6.13
CA GLY A 407 -1.95 11.84 -5.93
C GLY A 407 -2.43 11.77 -4.47
N LEU A 408 -1.64 12.18 -3.47
CA LEU A 408 -2.04 12.17 -2.05
C LEU A 408 -3.41 12.82 -1.81
N GLY A 409 -3.70 13.90 -2.54
CA GLY A 409 -4.94 14.66 -2.40
C GLY A 409 -6.22 13.91 -2.77
N GLN A 410 -6.18 12.68 -3.30
CA GLN A 410 -7.38 11.83 -3.53
C GLN A 410 -7.29 10.46 -2.80
N ARG A 411 -6.31 10.30 -1.92
CA ARG A 411 -6.14 9.09 -1.11
C ARG A 411 -7.12 9.09 0.06
N LEU A 412 -7.62 7.91 0.43
CA LEU A 412 -8.63 7.75 1.50
C LEU A 412 -8.04 7.30 2.84
N PHE A 413 -6.95 6.53 2.79
CA PHE A 413 -6.35 5.91 3.95
C PHE A 413 -4.84 6.13 3.93
N PHE A 414 -4.28 6.57 5.05
CA PHE A 414 -2.87 6.93 5.20
C PHE A 414 -2.12 5.94 6.09
N LEU A 415 -0.79 6.02 6.04
CA LEU A 415 0.15 5.08 6.67
C LEU A 415 0.09 3.69 6.02
N HIS A 416 0.98 2.80 6.45
CA HIS A 416 1.10 1.46 5.85
C HIS A 416 -0.12 0.59 6.13
N ASP A 417 -0.80 0.77 7.25
CA ASP A 417 -1.91 -0.05 7.75
C ASP A 417 -3.31 0.61 7.61
N GLY A 418 -3.35 1.81 7.04
CA GLY A 418 -4.58 2.55 6.79
C GLY A 418 -5.33 2.97 8.05
N ARG A 419 -4.64 3.13 9.19
CA ARG A 419 -5.29 3.42 10.49
C ARG A 419 -5.94 4.81 10.58
N THR A 420 -5.62 5.73 9.68
CA THR A 420 -6.19 7.08 9.65
C THR A 420 -6.62 7.49 8.24
N ALA A 421 -7.70 8.27 8.17
CA ALA A 421 -8.18 8.95 6.97
C ALA A 421 -7.92 10.47 7.01
N ASP A 422 -7.20 10.94 8.03
CA ASP A 422 -6.84 12.35 8.23
C ASP A 422 -5.34 12.54 7.99
N VAL A 423 -5.00 13.46 7.07
CA VAL A 423 -3.63 13.75 6.66
C VAL A 423 -2.82 14.45 7.74
N LEU A 424 -3.43 15.29 8.58
CA LEU A 424 -2.75 15.93 9.70
C LEU A 424 -2.40 14.88 10.75
N GLN A 425 -3.33 13.99 11.07
CA GLN A 425 -3.05 12.84 11.93
C GLN A 425 -1.93 11.98 11.33
N ALA A 426 -1.93 11.75 10.00
CA ALA A 426 -0.86 11.01 9.35
C ALA A 426 0.50 11.71 9.47
N ILE A 427 0.55 13.04 9.29
CA ILE A 427 1.76 13.85 9.49
C ILE A 427 2.27 13.70 10.92
N GLU A 428 1.43 13.94 11.93
CA GLU A 428 1.80 13.85 13.35
C GLU A 428 2.28 12.44 13.74
N THR A 429 1.70 11.40 13.14
CA THR A 429 2.07 10.00 13.41
C THR A 429 3.48 9.64 12.91
N HIS A 430 4.13 10.50 12.10
CA HIS A 430 5.55 10.30 11.78
C HIS A 430 6.46 10.54 12.99
N ALA A 431 6.02 11.29 14.00
CA ALA A 431 6.78 11.44 15.23
C ALA A 431 6.65 10.19 16.11
N ASP A 432 7.74 9.88 16.80
CA ASP A 432 7.78 8.90 17.88
C ASP A 432 7.94 9.64 19.22
N CYS A 433 7.26 9.14 20.25
CA CYS A 433 7.26 9.69 21.61
C CYS A 433 6.78 11.14 21.82
N ASN A 434 6.51 11.97 20.81
CA ASN A 434 6.26 13.42 20.99
C ASN A 434 7.30 14.12 21.90
N GLY A 435 8.56 13.65 21.87
CA GLY A 435 9.64 14.14 22.76
C GLY A 435 9.54 13.70 24.24
N LYS A 436 8.59 12.84 24.61
CA LYS A 436 8.46 12.23 25.94
C LYS A 436 8.62 10.72 25.81
N ILE A 437 9.75 10.17 26.28
CA ILE A 437 9.87 8.72 26.50
C ILE A 437 8.71 8.34 27.44
N PRO A 438 7.76 7.47 27.05
CA PRO A 438 6.71 7.07 27.95
C PRO A 438 7.32 6.34 29.15
N ASP A 439 7.18 6.89 30.35
CA ASP A 439 7.43 6.14 31.57
C ASP A 439 6.35 5.06 31.66
N GLY A 440 6.74 3.81 31.41
CA GLY A 440 5.90 2.64 31.64
C GLY A 440 4.76 2.41 30.64
N ASN A 441 5.10 2.02 29.42
CA ASN A 441 4.59 0.79 28.79
C ASN A 441 5.50 0.54 27.59
N HIS A 442 6.33 -0.50 27.66
CA HIS A 442 7.32 -0.79 26.64
C HIS A 442 6.61 -1.01 25.29
N ASP A 443 6.99 -0.24 24.27
CA ASP A 443 6.62 -0.60 22.91
C ASP A 443 7.12 -2.03 22.63
N ARG A 444 6.23 -2.88 22.10
CA ARG A 444 6.47 -4.31 21.82
C ARG A 444 7.66 -4.58 20.89
N PHE A 445 8.15 -3.56 20.17
CA PHE A 445 9.26 -3.67 19.23
C PHE A 445 10.54 -2.93 19.68
N HIS A 446 10.44 -1.87 20.49
CA HIS A 446 11.59 -1.07 20.93
C HIS A 446 11.44 -0.53 22.37
N PRO A 447 11.99 -1.20 23.39
CA PRO A 447 11.61 -0.92 24.79
C PRO A 447 12.15 0.38 25.43
N SER A 448 12.80 1.32 24.72
CA SER A 448 13.32 2.54 25.39
C SER A 448 13.87 3.70 24.52
N LYS A 449 13.61 3.81 23.21
CA LYS A 449 14.16 4.93 22.40
C LYS A 449 13.17 5.44 21.37
N CYS A 450 12.99 6.76 21.37
CA CYS A 450 12.31 7.48 20.29
C CYS A 450 13.22 7.41 19.06
N SER A 451 12.88 6.57 18.08
CA SER A 451 13.77 6.20 16.97
C SER A 451 13.33 6.74 15.61
N SER A 452 12.19 7.42 15.53
CA SER A 452 11.75 8.01 14.26
C SER A 452 12.74 9.07 13.75
N GLU A 453 13.22 8.87 12.52
CA GLU A 453 14.01 9.85 11.78
C GLU A 453 13.22 11.13 11.48
N ALA A 454 11.88 11.06 11.50
CA ALA A 454 11.02 12.20 11.20
C ALA A 454 10.80 13.14 12.40
N ASN A 455 11.26 12.78 13.61
CA ASN A 455 11.06 13.58 14.82
C ASN A 455 11.49 15.04 14.67
N GLY A 456 12.66 15.31 14.07
CA GLY A 456 13.15 16.67 13.85
C GLY A 456 12.25 17.48 12.91
N VAL A 457 11.67 16.83 11.89
CA VAL A 457 10.76 17.46 10.93
C VAL A 457 9.41 17.75 11.57
N ILE A 458 8.86 16.81 12.33
CA ILE A 458 7.56 17.00 13.01
C ILE A 458 7.66 18.07 14.11
N ASN A 459 8.79 18.16 14.82
CA ASN A 459 9.03 19.27 15.74
C ASN A 459 9.01 20.64 15.02
N ASN A 460 9.58 20.74 13.82
CA ASN A 460 9.51 21.96 13.02
C ASN A 460 8.08 22.25 12.53
N PHE A 461 7.33 21.22 12.14
CA PHE A 461 5.91 21.33 11.77
C PHE A 461 5.07 21.88 12.94
N ASN A 462 5.27 21.34 14.14
CA ASN A 462 4.55 21.75 15.35
C ASN A 462 4.96 23.13 15.88
N ALA A 463 6.12 23.63 15.46
CA ALA A 463 6.57 24.99 15.75
C ALA A 463 6.02 26.05 14.78
N LEU A 464 5.29 25.64 13.73
CA LEU A 464 4.64 26.59 12.83
C LEU A 464 3.58 27.38 13.60
N SER A 465 3.59 28.70 13.44
CA SER A 465 2.53 29.55 13.99
C SER A 465 1.18 29.20 13.36
N PRO A 466 0.07 29.24 14.11
CA PRO A 466 -1.26 29.29 13.52
C PRO A 466 -1.30 30.40 12.46
N SER A 467 -1.64 30.04 11.22
CA SER A 467 -1.67 30.96 10.07
C SER A 467 -2.86 31.90 10.12
#